data_AF-E2ZG32-F1
#
_entry.id   AF-E2ZG32-F1
#
_cell.length_a   1.000
_cell.length_b   1.000
_cell.length_c   1.000
_cell.angle_alpha   90.00
_cell.angle_beta   90.00
_cell.angle_gamma   90.00
#
_symmetry.space_group_name_H-M   'P 1'
#
loop_
_entity.id
_entity.type
_entity.pdbx_description
1 polymer ?
#
loop_
_entity_poly.entity_id
_entity_poly.type
_entity_poly.pdbx_seq_one_letter_code
_entity_poly.pdbx_strand_id
1 'polypeptide(L)'
;MAGRKQETQLRTAGGIQYELTRKRVKNLNIRVREDGTVAVSVPLRTSAEAADRFVAARADWVQQARERAMRRAAQKARSLPDKETALAYFTAMSDKVYPAFAGVLGGHKPVIKVRSMTSRWGVCFMAKRQITFALQLYHMPPAAQIYVVVHEYCHFLQPNHSPAFWAEVAKLLPDWKARRALLK
;
A
#
# COMPACT_ATOMS: atom_id res chain seq x y z
N MET A 1 33.53 -20.62 2.03
CA MET A 1 32.56 -21.29 2.93
C MET A 1 31.17 -21.19 2.31
N ALA A 2 30.78 -22.15 1.46
CA ALA A 2 29.45 -22.17 0.86
C ALA A 2 28.40 -22.38 1.97
N GLY A 3 27.51 -21.40 2.17
CA GLY A 3 26.45 -21.49 3.16
C GLY A 3 25.59 -22.72 2.88
N ARG A 4 25.51 -23.65 3.86
CA ARG A 4 24.70 -24.86 3.80
C ARG A 4 23.26 -24.46 3.45
N LYS A 5 22.82 -24.76 2.22
CA LYS A 5 21.45 -24.49 1.75
C LYS A 5 20.51 -25.14 2.76
N GLN A 6 19.68 -24.35 3.43
CA GLN A 6 18.69 -24.91 4.34
C GLN A 6 17.71 -25.73 3.50
N GLU A 7 17.66 -27.04 3.75
CA GLU A 7 16.76 -27.94 3.05
C GLU A 7 15.31 -27.48 3.24
N THR A 8 14.62 -27.38 2.12
CA THR A 8 13.21 -26.99 2.07
C THR A 8 12.40 -28.22 1.72
N GLN A 9 11.39 -28.51 2.54
CA GLN A 9 10.50 -29.65 2.37
C GLN A 9 9.11 -29.15 2.00
N LEU A 10 8.55 -29.62 0.88
CA LEU A 10 7.17 -29.31 0.52
C LEU A 10 6.21 -30.16 1.35
N ARG A 11 5.17 -29.55 1.92
CA ARG A 11 4.18 -30.21 2.78
C ARG A 11 2.79 -29.65 2.56
N THR A 12 1.77 -30.37 3.03
CA THR A 12 0.37 -29.94 2.97
C THR A 12 -0.30 -30.17 4.33
N ALA A 13 -0.96 -29.14 4.87
CA ALA A 13 -1.72 -29.23 6.11
C ALA A 13 -2.88 -28.21 6.10
N GLY A 14 -4.07 -28.61 6.58
CA GLY A 14 -5.25 -27.75 6.61
C GLY A 14 -5.65 -27.19 5.23
N GLY A 15 -5.44 -27.96 4.15
CA GLY A 15 -5.67 -27.52 2.77
C GLY A 15 -4.64 -26.52 2.22
N ILE A 16 -3.57 -26.24 2.96
CA ILE A 16 -2.48 -25.34 2.55
C ILE A 16 -1.26 -26.15 2.15
N GLN A 17 -0.80 -25.99 0.92
CA GLN A 17 0.53 -26.43 0.48
C GLN A 17 1.58 -25.37 0.85
N TYR A 18 2.68 -25.79 1.48
CA TYR A 18 3.71 -24.88 1.97
C TYR A 18 5.12 -25.46 1.94
N GLU A 19 6.11 -24.57 1.86
CA GLU A 19 7.53 -24.85 1.93
C GLU A 19 8.02 -24.76 3.39
N LEU A 20 8.41 -25.88 3.99
CA LEU A 20 8.97 -25.94 5.33
C LEU A 20 10.50 -25.77 5.30
N THR A 21 11.02 -24.80 6.04
CA THR A 21 12.46 -24.63 6.28
C THR A 21 12.77 -24.63 7.77
N ARG A 22 13.80 -25.35 8.19
CA ARG A 22 14.30 -25.32 9.57
C ARG A 22 15.38 -24.26 9.72
N LYS A 23 15.20 -23.32 10.66
CA LYS A 23 16.10 -22.17 10.86
C LYS A 23 16.44 -21.99 12.34
N ARG A 24 17.50 -21.22 12.63
CA ARG A 24 17.80 -20.73 13.99
C ARG A 24 16.85 -19.58 14.35
N VAL A 25 15.57 -19.90 14.54
CA VAL A 25 14.51 -18.98 14.95
C VAL A 25 13.91 -19.44 16.28
N LYS A 26 13.38 -18.50 17.06
CA LYS A 26 12.70 -18.80 18.33
C LYS A 26 11.26 -19.29 18.13
N ASN A 27 10.59 -18.78 17.09
CA ASN A 27 9.18 -19.00 16.83
C ASN A 27 8.94 -19.68 15.48
N LEU A 28 7.79 -20.34 15.36
CA LEU A 28 7.27 -20.77 14.07
C LEU A 28 6.71 -19.54 13.33
N ASN A 29 7.09 -19.38 12.06
CA ASN A 29 6.68 -18.26 11.23
C ASN A 29 6.00 -18.76 9.97
N ILE A 30 4.90 -18.13 9.56
CA ILE A 30 4.28 -18.32 8.24
C ILE A 30 4.40 -17.03 7.45
N ARG A 31 4.83 -17.12 6.20
CA ARG A 31 4.89 -16.01 5.25
C ARG A 31 4.19 -16.41 3.96
N VAL A 32 3.24 -15.60 3.50
CA VAL A 32 2.67 -15.70 2.15
C VAL A 32 3.44 -14.75 1.24
N ARG A 33 3.99 -15.26 0.14
CA ARG A 33 4.74 -14.47 -0.87
C ARG A 33 3.78 -13.80 -1.86
N GLU A 34 4.29 -12.89 -2.70
CA GLU A 34 3.48 -12.16 -3.69
C GLU A 34 2.82 -13.09 -4.72
N ASP A 35 3.46 -14.20 -5.05
CA ASP A 35 2.95 -15.26 -5.94
C ASP A 35 1.93 -16.20 -5.25
N GLY A 36 1.61 -15.95 -3.99
CA GLY A 36 0.69 -16.76 -3.20
C GLY A 36 1.30 -18.06 -2.63
N THR A 37 2.59 -18.31 -2.82
CA THR A 37 3.29 -19.44 -2.18
C THR A 37 3.46 -19.19 -0.68
N VAL A 38 3.40 -20.27 0.11
CA VAL A 38 3.45 -20.21 1.57
C VAL A 38 4.77 -20.79 2.05
N ALA A 39 5.55 -19.99 2.77
CA ALA A 39 6.80 -20.39 3.37
C ALA A 39 6.67 -20.44 4.90
N VAL A 40 7.05 -21.57 5.49
CA VAL A 40 7.00 -21.82 6.93
C VAL A 40 8.40 -22.03 7.44
N SER A 41 8.81 -21.24 8.42
CA SER A 41 10.11 -21.40 9.08
C SER A 41 9.93 -21.82 10.54
N VAL A 42 10.59 -22.89 10.96
CA VAL A 42 10.48 -23.44 12.32
C VAL A 42 11.86 -23.61 12.99
N PRO A 43 11.92 -23.61 14.34
CA PRO A 43 13.15 -23.94 15.08
C PRO A 43 13.71 -25.33 14.69
N LEU A 44 15.02 -25.51 14.79
CA LEU A 44 15.71 -26.74 14.36
C LEU A 44 15.17 -28.03 15.00
N ARG A 45 14.67 -27.95 16.24
CA ARG A 45 14.13 -29.08 16.99
C ARG A 45 12.62 -29.29 16.83
N THR A 46 11.95 -28.43 16.06
CA THR A 46 10.51 -28.54 15.83
C THR A 46 10.23 -29.65 14.80
N SER A 47 9.33 -30.57 15.16
CA SER A 47 8.93 -31.66 14.27
C SER A 47 8.10 -31.14 13.10
N ALA A 48 8.02 -31.93 12.02
CA ALA A 48 7.23 -31.54 10.86
C ALA A 48 5.72 -31.52 11.19
N GLU A 49 5.26 -32.42 12.05
CA GLU A 49 3.87 -32.55 12.49
C GLU A 49 3.46 -31.36 13.36
N ALA A 50 4.37 -30.84 14.18
CA ALA A 50 4.14 -29.61 14.92
C ALA A 50 4.01 -28.40 13.97
N ALA A 51 4.78 -28.38 12.87
CA ALA A 51 4.62 -27.39 11.82
C ALA A 51 3.27 -27.54 11.08
N ASP A 52 2.86 -28.77 10.76
CA ASP A 52 1.58 -29.06 10.10
C ASP A 52 0.41 -28.57 10.96
N ARG A 53 0.40 -28.88 12.26
CA ARG A 53 -0.63 -28.39 13.21
C ARG A 53 -0.66 -26.87 13.27
N PHE A 54 0.51 -26.24 13.28
CA PHE A 54 0.63 -24.78 13.33
C PHE A 54 0.08 -24.09 12.07
N VAL A 55 0.29 -24.69 10.89
CA VAL A 55 -0.27 -24.24 9.61
C VAL A 55 -1.77 -24.48 9.56
N ALA A 56 -2.23 -25.68 9.92
CA ALA A 56 -3.66 -26.02 9.93
C ALA A 56 -4.46 -25.07 10.83
N ALA A 57 -3.95 -24.76 12.03
CA ALA A 57 -4.56 -23.80 12.95
C ALA A 57 -4.59 -22.34 12.42
N ARG A 58 -3.88 -22.04 11.33
CA ARG A 58 -3.82 -20.72 10.69
C ARG A 58 -4.34 -20.73 9.25
N ALA A 59 -5.00 -21.81 8.82
CA ALA A 59 -5.41 -21.99 7.43
C ALA A 59 -6.24 -20.80 6.91
N ASP A 60 -7.24 -20.34 7.65
CA ASP A 60 -8.07 -19.19 7.27
C ASP A 60 -7.25 -17.91 7.07
N TRP A 61 -6.33 -17.63 7.99
CA TRP A 61 -5.44 -16.49 7.86
C TRP A 61 -4.54 -16.61 6.63
N VAL A 62 -4.02 -17.81 6.33
CA VAL A 62 -3.21 -18.06 5.13
C VAL A 62 -4.02 -17.83 3.87
N GLN A 63 -5.25 -18.35 3.79
CA GLN A 63 -6.10 -18.17 2.61
C GLN A 63 -6.41 -16.69 2.38
N GLN A 64 -6.84 -15.97 3.42
CA GLN A 64 -7.07 -14.53 3.31
C GLN A 64 -5.79 -13.78 2.89
N ALA A 65 -4.62 -14.20 3.36
CA ALA A 65 -3.35 -13.62 2.96
C ALA A 65 -3.01 -13.90 1.49
N ARG A 66 -3.29 -15.10 0.98
CA ARG A 66 -3.13 -15.45 -0.45
C ARG A 66 -4.06 -14.62 -1.33
N GLU A 67 -5.33 -14.50 -0.94
CA GLU A 67 -6.28 -13.65 -1.65
C GLU A 67 -5.82 -12.19 -1.71
N ARG A 68 -5.33 -11.64 -0.59
CA ARG A 68 -4.75 -10.29 -0.57
C ARG A 68 -3.53 -10.16 -1.49
N ALA A 69 -2.63 -11.14 -1.50
CA ALA A 69 -1.46 -11.15 -2.38
C ALA A 69 -1.88 -11.20 -3.85
N MET A 70 -2.81 -12.08 -4.22
CA MET A 70 -3.33 -12.20 -5.58
C MET A 70 -4.04 -10.92 -6.04
N ARG A 71 -4.85 -10.29 -5.18
CA ARG A 71 -5.49 -9.00 -5.50
C ARG A 71 -4.46 -7.91 -5.78
N ARG A 72 -3.39 -7.83 -4.98
CA ARG A 72 -2.30 -6.88 -5.20
C ARG A 72 -1.53 -7.17 -6.49
N ALA A 73 -1.24 -8.44 -6.77
CA ALA A 73 -0.60 -8.85 -8.01
C ALA A 73 -1.46 -8.50 -9.25
N ALA A 74 -2.76 -8.79 -9.20
CA ALA A 74 -3.72 -8.44 -10.26
C ALA A 74 -3.81 -6.92 -10.46
N GLN A 75 -3.83 -6.14 -9.38
CA GLN A 75 -3.83 -4.68 -9.46
C GLN A 75 -2.52 -4.15 -10.09
N LYS A 76 -1.38 -4.71 -9.73
CA LYS A 76 -0.07 -4.37 -10.32
C LYS A 76 0.05 -4.76 -11.79
N ALA A 77 -0.58 -5.88 -12.18
CA ALA A 77 -0.61 -6.36 -13.56
C ALA A 77 -1.56 -5.56 -14.46
N ARG A 78 -2.52 -4.81 -13.88
CA ARG A 78 -3.39 -3.91 -14.64
C ARG A 78 -2.53 -2.87 -15.35
N SER A 79 -2.83 -2.59 -16.62
CA SER A 79 -2.16 -1.50 -17.33
C SER A 79 -2.47 -0.15 -16.67
N LEU A 80 -1.43 0.64 -16.47
CA LEU A 80 -1.58 2.05 -16.11
C LEU A 80 -2.02 2.83 -17.36
N PRO A 81 -2.82 3.90 -17.20
CA PRO A 81 -3.05 4.82 -18.30
C PRO A 81 -1.72 5.47 -18.70
N ASP A 82 -1.69 6.02 -19.92
CA ASP A 82 -0.61 6.93 -20.29
C ASP A 82 -0.60 8.17 -19.36
N LYS A 83 0.52 8.91 -19.41
CA LYS A 83 0.76 10.03 -18.51
C LYS A 83 -0.20 11.20 -18.77
N GLU A 84 -0.65 11.40 -19.99
CA GLU A 84 -1.56 12.49 -20.37
C GLU A 84 -2.96 12.23 -19.83
N THR A 85 -3.48 11.02 -20.03
CA THR A 85 -4.74 10.53 -19.45
C THR A 85 -4.72 10.66 -17.93
N ALA A 86 -3.65 10.21 -17.27
CA ALA A 86 -3.53 10.33 -15.82
C ALA A 86 -3.47 11.80 -15.35
N LEU A 87 -2.76 12.65 -16.10
CA LEU A 87 -2.64 14.08 -15.78
C LEU A 87 -4.00 14.77 -15.89
N ALA A 88 -4.76 14.54 -16.96
CA ALA A 88 -6.10 15.09 -17.13
C ALA A 88 -7.02 14.63 -16.00
N TYR A 89 -7.00 13.34 -15.65
CA TYR A 89 -7.79 12.77 -14.56
C TYR A 89 -7.51 13.45 -13.21
N PHE A 90 -6.25 13.54 -12.80
CA PHE A 90 -5.89 14.16 -11.52
C PHE A 90 -6.04 15.68 -11.53
N THR A 91 -5.94 16.34 -12.69
CA THR A 91 -6.23 17.77 -12.82
C THR A 91 -7.73 18.03 -12.58
N ALA A 92 -8.61 17.23 -13.19
CA ALA A 92 -10.05 17.34 -12.95
C ALA A 92 -10.43 17.05 -11.50
N MET A 93 -9.76 16.09 -10.84
CA MET A 93 -9.95 15.84 -9.41
C MET A 93 -9.45 17.00 -8.54
N SER A 94 -8.28 17.56 -8.88
CA SER A 94 -7.72 18.75 -8.24
C SER A 94 -8.66 19.95 -8.35
N ASP A 95 -9.27 20.16 -9.52
CA ASP A 95 -10.21 21.26 -9.76
C ASP A 95 -11.44 21.22 -8.87
N LYS A 96 -11.88 20.03 -8.46
CA LYS A 96 -12.98 19.85 -7.50
C LYS A 96 -12.59 20.19 -6.06
N VAL A 97 -11.31 20.01 -5.71
CA VAL A 97 -10.77 20.28 -4.36
C VAL A 97 -10.35 21.74 -4.21
N TYR A 98 -9.84 22.34 -5.28
CA TYR A 98 -9.28 23.69 -5.31
C TYR A 98 -10.14 24.77 -4.65
N PRO A 99 -11.48 24.84 -4.82
CA PRO A 99 -12.30 25.89 -4.23
C PRO A 99 -12.13 26.06 -2.72
N ALA A 100 -11.90 24.96 -1.98
CA ALA A 100 -11.67 24.99 -0.54
C ALA A 100 -10.32 25.63 -0.13
N PHE A 101 -9.40 25.79 -1.08
CA PHE A 101 -8.04 26.31 -0.87
C PHE A 101 -7.76 27.59 -1.67
N ALA A 102 -8.74 28.11 -2.41
CA ALA A 102 -8.55 29.27 -3.28
C ALA A 102 -8.04 30.50 -2.51
N GLY A 103 -8.52 30.72 -1.28
CA GLY A 103 -8.09 31.82 -0.42
C GLY A 103 -6.61 31.77 -0.04
N VAL A 104 -6.12 30.61 0.45
CA VAL A 104 -4.69 30.46 0.82
C VAL A 104 -3.78 30.48 -0.40
N LEU A 105 -4.29 30.10 -1.57
CA LEU A 105 -3.55 30.09 -2.83
C LEU A 105 -3.61 31.42 -3.60
N GLY A 106 -4.29 32.43 -3.06
CA GLY A 106 -4.43 33.74 -3.70
C GLY A 106 -5.13 33.67 -5.07
N GLY A 107 -6.07 32.75 -5.25
CA GLY A 107 -6.79 32.58 -6.52
C GLY A 107 -6.01 31.84 -7.62
N HIS A 108 -4.79 31.36 -7.34
CA HIS A 108 -3.98 30.62 -8.30
C HIS A 108 -4.01 29.12 -8.06
N LYS A 109 -4.50 28.36 -9.05
CA LYS A 109 -4.46 26.88 -9.00
C LYS A 109 -3.02 26.35 -8.96
N PRO A 110 -2.77 25.23 -8.26
CA PRO A 110 -1.47 24.60 -8.30
C PRO A 110 -1.23 23.91 -9.64
N VAL A 111 0.04 23.84 -10.04
CA VAL A 111 0.46 23.04 -11.20
C VAL A 111 0.39 21.56 -10.83
N ILE A 112 -0.40 20.78 -11.57
CA ILE A 112 -0.51 19.33 -11.39
C ILE A 112 0.51 18.62 -12.28
N LYS A 113 1.18 17.61 -11.71
CA LYS A 113 2.07 16.70 -12.42
C LYS A 113 1.77 15.27 -12.05
N VAL A 114 2.08 14.35 -12.95
CA VAL A 114 2.04 12.91 -12.71
C VAL A 114 3.41 12.31 -13.02
N ARG A 115 3.90 11.42 -12.16
CA ARG A 115 5.17 10.69 -12.36
C ARG A 115 5.05 9.25 -11.88
N SER A 116 5.83 8.34 -12.47
CA SER A 116 5.99 7.01 -11.88
C SER A 116 6.78 7.15 -10.58
N MET A 117 6.15 6.80 -9.46
CA MET A 117 6.74 6.88 -8.11
C MET A 117 6.23 5.71 -7.28
N THR A 118 7.11 5.06 -6.52
CA THR A 118 6.78 3.86 -5.72
C THR A 118 6.90 4.08 -4.21
N SER A 119 7.53 5.17 -3.77
CA SER A 119 7.76 5.45 -2.35
C SER A 119 6.71 6.36 -1.71
N ARG A 120 5.90 7.07 -2.51
CA ARG A 120 4.85 7.98 -2.06
C ARG A 120 3.75 8.12 -3.10
N TRP A 121 2.54 8.42 -2.66
CA TRP A 121 1.38 8.58 -3.52
C TRP A 121 1.22 10.01 -4.09
N GLY A 122 1.75 11.00 -3.39
CA GLY A 122 1.76 12.40 -3.77
C GLY A 122 2.93 13.15 -3.15
N VAL A 123 3.18 14.37 -3.64
CA VAL A 123 4.06 15.34 -3.01
C VAL A 123 3.66 16.76 -3.40
N CYS A 124 3.61 17.66 -2.41
CA CYS A 124 3.43 19.09 -2.59
C CYS A 124 4.78 19.83 -2.53
N PHE A 125 5.07 20.63 -3.55
CA PHE A 125 6.16 21.61 -3.55
C PHE A 125 5.55 23.00 -3.40
N MET A 126 5.43 23.45 -2.15
CA MET A 126 4.76 24.70 -1.78
C MET A 126 5.35 25.93 -2.50
N ALA A 127 6.67 26.11 -2.48
CA ALA A 127 7.33 27.28 -3.09
C ALA A 127 7.08 27.42 -4.60
N LYS A 128 6.77 26.31 -5.29
CA LYS A 128 6.43 26.30 -6.72
C LYS A 128 4.93 26.15 -6.98
N ARG A 129 4.11 26.09 -5.92
CA ARG A 129 2.67 25.83 -6.01
C ARG A 129 2.37 24.61 -6.90
N GLN A 130 3.07 23.50 -6.65
CA GLN A 130 3.01 22.33 -7.50
C GLN A 130 2.65 21.09 -6.70
N ILE A 131 1.73 20.28 -7.20
CA ILE A 131 1.42 18.96 -6.66
C ILE A 131 1.81 17.91 -7.69
N THR A 132 2.50 16.86 -7.27
CA THR A 132 2.86 15.72 -8.12
C THR A 132 2.26 14.44 -7.57
N PHE A 133 1.40 13.79 -8.35
CA PHE A 133 0.80 12.49 -8.00
C PHE A 133 1.59 11.32 -8.59
N ALA A 134 1.61 10.20 -7.89
CA ALA A 134 2.14 8.95 -8.41
C ALA A 134 1.19 8.39 -9.49
N LEU A 135 1.72 7.93 -10.62
CA LEU A 135 0.92 7.32 -11.68
C LEU A 135 0.13 6.11 -11.15
N GLN A 136 0.75 5.33 -10.27
CA GLN A 136 0.18 4.18 -9.59
C GLN A 136 -1.07 4.52 -8.76
N LEU A 137 -1.22 5.77 -8.32
CA LEU A 137 -2.39 6.21 -7.55
C LEU A 137 -3.68 6.00 -8.36
N TYR A 138 -3.58 6.03 -9.70
CA TYR A 138 -4.72 5.83 -10.61
C TYR A 138 -5.42 4.48 -10.42
N HIS A 139 -4.71 3.45 -9.95
CA HIS A 139 -5.31 2.14 -9.69
C HIS A 139 -5.94 2.02 -8.31
N MET A 140 -5.68 2.96 -7.40
CA MET A 140 -6.26 2.92 -6.07
C MET A 140 -7.75 3.23 -6.13
N PRO A 141 -8.56 2.78 -5.15
CA PRO A 141 -9.97 3.15 -5.10
C PRO A 141 -10.16 4.68 -5.13
N PRO A 142 -11.22 5.22 -5.77
CA PRO A 142 -11.44 6.66 -5.86
C PRO A 142 -11.40 7.40 -4.51
N ALA A 143 -11.87 6.75 -3.45
CA ALA A 143 -11.82 7.29 -2.09
C ALA A 143 -10.37 7.54 -1.59
N ALA A 144 -9.43 6.66 -1.95
CA ALA A 144 -8.02 6.82 -1.64
C ALA A 144 -7.37 7.92 -2.48
N GLN A 145 -7.76 8.02 -3.75
CA GLN A 145 -7.25 9.03 -4.68
C GLN A 145 -7.60 10.43 -4.21
N ILE A 146 -8.88 10.72 -3.93
CA ILE A 146 -9.31 12.03 -3.45
C ILE A 146 -8.69 12.38 -2.09
N TYR A 147 -8.47 11.38 -1.22
CA TYR A 147 -7.74 11.58 0.02
C TYR A 147 -6.32 12.09 -0.23
N VAL A 148 -5.58 11.51 -1.19
CA VAL A 148 -4.23 12.00 -1.52
C VAL A 148 -4.30 13.42 -2.09
N VAL A 149 -5.26 13.74 -2.97
CA VAL A 149 -5.43 15.11 -3.47
C VAL A 149 -5.63 16.10 -2.32
N VAL A 150 -6.59 15.86 -1.43
CA VAL A 150 -6.84 16.72 -0.26
C VAL A 150 -5.60 16.80 0.64
N HIS A 151 -4.91 15.68 0.88
CA HIS A 151 -3.68 15.63 1.67
C HIS A 151 -2.60 16.57 1.11
N GLU A 152 -2.34 16.52 -0.19
CA GLU A 152 -1.35 17.39 -0.83
C GLU A 152 -1.77 18.86 -0.82
N TYR A 153 -3.07 19.16 -0.94
CA TYR A 153 -3.59 20.51 -0.80
C TYR A 153 -3.43 21.06 0.63
N CYS A 154 -3.67 20.23 1.65
CA CYS A 154 -3.47 20.61 3.05
C CYS A 154 -2.03 21.03 3.37
N HIS A 155 -1.05 20.57 2.59
CA HIS A 155 0.32 21.05 2.74
C HIS A 155 0.49 22.55 2.44
N PHE A 156 -0.39 23.18 1.66
CA PHE A 156 -0.38 24.64 1.49
C PHE A 156 -0.80 25.41 2.75
N LEU A 157 -1.53 24.77 3.67
CA LEU A 157 -1.91 25.35 4.95
C LEU A 157 -0.93 24.95 6.07
N GLN A 158 -0.52 23.68 6.08
CA GLN A 158 0.27 23.08 7.15
C GLN A 158 1.41 22.24 6.54
N PRO A 159 2.68 22.67 6.61
CA PRO A 159 3.77 22.03 5.88
C PRO A 159 4.16 20.64 6.42
N ASN A 160 3.79 20.33 7.66
CA ASN A 160 4.13 19.07 8.34
C ASN A 160 2.86 18.33 8.78
N HIS A 161 2.97 17.02 9.06
CA HIS A 161 1.85 16.18 9.50
C HIS A 161 1.49 16.35 10.98
N SER A 162 1.48 17.59 11.48
CA SER A 162 1.09 17.95 12.84
C SER A 162 -0.40 17.70 13.11
N PRO A 163 -0.86 17.77 14.38
CA PRO A 163 -2.29 17.71 14.69
C PRO A 163 -3.12 18.75 13.90
N ALA A 164 -2.57 19.95 13.68
CA ALA A 164 -3.22 20.99 12.87
C ALA A 164 -3.42 20.55 11.42
N PHE A 165 -2.43 19.91 10.80
CA PHE A 165 -2.56 19.34 9.45
C PHE A 165 -3.70 18.32 9.37
N TRP A 166 -3.76 17.39 10.33
CA TRP A 166 -4.81 16.38 10.33
C TRP A 166 -6.20 16.97 10.61
N ALA A 167 -6.28 18.08 11.35
CA ALA A 167 -7.51 18.84 11.51
C ALA A 167 -7.95 19.45 10.17
N GLU A 168 -7.05 20.04 9.38
CA GLU A 168 -7.39 20.56 8.03
C GLU A 168 -7.88 19.46 7.09
N VAL A 169 -7.23 18.30 7.09
CA VAL A 169 -7.68 17.14 6.30
C VAL A 169 -9.09 16.71 6.73
N ALA A 170 -9.34 16.64 8.04
CA ALA A 170 -10.62 16.19 8.59
C ALA A 170 -11.79 17.14 8.31
N LYS A 171 -11.54 18.44 8.12
CA LYS A 171 -12.58 19.41 7.73
C LYS A 171 -13.21 19.05 6.38
N LEU A 172 -12.41 18.57 5.42
CA LEU A 172 -12.90 18.17 4.11
C LEU A 172 -13.27 16.69 4.03
N LEU A 173 -12.52 15.83 4.71
CA LEU A 173 -12.70 14.38 4.68
C LEU A 173 -12.71 13.82 6.11
N PRO A 174 -13.84 13.87 6.83
CA PRO A 174 -13.94 13.36 8.21
C PRO A 174 -13.54 11.87 8.33
N ASP A 175 -13.75 11.09 7.28
CA ASP A 175 -13.44 9.66 7.15
C ASP A 175 -12.02 9.40 6.60
N TRP A 176 -11.11 10.38 6.60
CA TRP A 176 -9.78 10.29 5.97
C TRP A 176 -8.95 9.09 6.45
N LYS A 177 -9.12 8.64 7.69
CA LYS A 177 -8.41 7.47 8.23
C LYS A 177 -8.77 6.19 7.46
N ALA A 178 -10.04 6.01 7.14
CA ALA A 178 -10.52 4.87 6.35
C ALA A 178 -10.00 4.96 4.92
N ARG A 179 -10.02 6.16 4.31
CA ARG A 179 -9.50 6.40 2.97
C ARG A 179 -7.99 6.15 2.87
N ARG A 180 -7.23 6.61 3.86
CA ARG A 180 -5.77 6.37 3.97
C ARG A 180 -5.47 4.88 4.12
N ALA A 181 -6.31 4.12 4.83
CA ALA A 181 -6.11 2.68 5.01
C ALA A 181 -6.18 1.89 3.70
N LEU A 182 -6.86 2.42 2.68
CA LEU A 182 -6.92 1.83 1.33
C LEU A 182 -5.59 1.90 0.58
N LEU A 183 -4.64 2.75 1.00
CA LEU A 183 -3.32 2.93 0.38
C LEU A 183 -2.27 1.90 0.82
N LYS A 184 -2.69 0.83 1.50
CA LYS A 184 -1.82 -0.17 2.16
C LYS A 184 -1.62 -1.46 1.37
#